data_AF-A0A8C3TYW2-F1
#
_entry.id   AF-A0A8C3TYW2-F1
#
_cell.length_a   1.000
_cell.length_b   1.000
_cell.length_c   1.000
_cell.angle_alpha   90.00
_cell.angle_beta   90.00
_cell.angle_gamma   90.00
#
_symmetry.space_group_name_H-M   'P 1'
#
loop_
_entity.id
_entity.type
_entity.pdbx_description
1 polymer ?
#
loop_
_entity_poly.entity_id
_entity_poly.type
_entity_poly.pdbx_seq_one_letter_code
_entity_poly.pdbx_strand_id
1 'polypeptide(L)'
;MALGLNVFNLFYKFKVLVLVTLFVMVLWTTFSYLVDTRQEIAKAKSMVEFFRKVTSLEHSQKEEKIESTADVPMVKSFEGPCPALSPYLRGASKLSFKPLVTLEEVQKKNPLVAKGRYHPVECSALQHVAILIPHRNREKHLLYLLQHLHPFLQRQQLDYGIYVIHQAGNTKFNRAKLLNVGYLEALKEVNWDCFIFHDVDLVPENDFNIYMCDTQPKHLVVGRNNTGYRLRYRGYFGGVTALTRDQFSKVNGFSNNYWGWGGEDDDLRIRVEMQKMKVVRPPADVARYTMIFHNRDHGNEENRERMKLLRQVSRTWKTDGLNSCSYKLLSVEHNPLYINITVDFSVQPKVS
;
A
#
# COMPACT_ATOMS: atom_id res chain seq x y z
N MET A 1 -55.71 50.27 -16.26
CA MET A 1 -55.49 48.81 -16.16
C MET A 1 -54.73 48.19 -17.35
N ALA A 2 -54.08 48.96 -18.23
CA ALA A 2 -53.35 48.40 -19.40
C ALA A 2 -51.81 48.29 -19.22
N LEU A 3 -51.20 48.96 -18.23
CA LEU A 3 -49.74 48.95 -18.04
C LEU A 3 -49.21 47.67 -17.36
N GLY A 4 -50.01 47.02 -16.50
CA GLY A 4 -49.57 45.83 -15.74
C GLY A 4 -49.46 44.56 -16.59
N LEU A 5 -50.25 44.44 -17.66
CA LEU A 5 -50.28 43.25 -18.52
C LEU A 5 -49.02 43.16 -19.41
N ASN A 6 -48.52 44.29 -19.91
CA ASN A 6 -47.35 44.34 -20.79
C ASN A 6 -46.04 44.03 -20.04
N VAL A 7 -45.90 44.48 -18.80
CA VAL A 7 -44.73 44.19 -17.96
C VAL A 7 -44.71 42.70 -17.59
N PHE A 8 -45.85 42.13 -17.23
CA PHE A 8 -45.95 40.69 -16.90
C PHE A 8 -45.63 39.81 -18.10
N ASN A 9 -46.10 40.18 -19.30
CA ASN A 9 -45.83 39.46 -20.55
C ASN A 9 -44.34 39.57 -20.95
N LEU A 10 -43.69 40.70 -20.69
CA LEU A 10 -42.24 40.88 -20.91
C LEU A 10 -41.40 40.01 -19.96
N PHE A 11 -41.75 39.97 -18.67
CA PHE A 11 -41.09 39.10 -17.69
C PHE A 11 -41.30 37.61 -17.99
N TYR A 12 -42.50 37.23 -18.46
CA TYR A 12 -42.79 35.86 -18.87
C TYR A 12 -41.96 35.46 -20.10
N LYS A 13 -41.91 36.29 -21.13
CA LYS A 13 -41.08 36.07 -22.33
C LYS A 13 -39.60 35.98 -21.99
N PHE A 14 -39.10 36.82 -21.07
CA PHE A 14 -37.71 36.75 -20.61
C PHE A 14 -37.41 35.44 -19.85
N LYS A 15 -38.31 35.00 -18.95
CA LYS A 15 -38.14 33.71 -18.24
C LYS A 15 -38.17 32.52 -19.20
N VAL A 16 -39.05 32.54 -20.20
CA VAL A 16 -39.10 31.50 -21.23
C VAL A 16 -37.80 31.47 -22.04
N LEU A 17 -37.26 32.64 -22.42
CA LEU A 17 -35.98 32.73 -23.14
C LEU A 17 -34.81 32.17 -22.31
N VAL A 18 -34.76 32.46 -21.01
CA VAL A 18 -33.73 31.91 -20.10
C VAL A 18 -33.85 30.39 -19.97
N LEU A 19 -35.08 29.86 -19.87
CA LEU A 19 -35.30 28.41 -19.80
C LEU A 19 -34.91 27.69 -21.11
N VAL A 20 -35.25 28.28 -22.26
CA VAL A 20 -34.87 27.72 -23.57
C VAL A 20 -33.35 27.73 -23.75
N THR A 21 -32.66 28.81 -23.37
CA THR A 21 -31.20 28.90 -23.47
C THR A 21 -30.49 27.91 -22.53
N LEU A 22 -30.98 27.72 -21.30
CA LEU A 22 -30.48 26.68 -20.39
C LEU A 22 -30.69 25.27 -20.96
N PHE A 23 -31.86 25.01 -21.55
CA PHE A 23 -32.15 23.71 -22.15
C PHE A 23 -31.24 23.42 -23.36
N VAL A 24 -31.02 24.40 -24.22
CA VAL A 24 -30.08 24.27 -25.36
C VAL A 24 -28.64 24.03 -24.88
N MET A 25 -28.19 24.70 -23.81
CA MET A 25 -26.87 24.44 -23.22
C MET A 25 -26.74 23.03 -22.65
N VAL A 26 -27.77 22.51 -21.98
CA VAL A 26 -27.78 21.13 -21.46
C VAL A 26 -27.80 20.11 -22.61
N LEU A 27 -28.57 20.34 -23.67
CA LEU A 27 -28.54 19.51 -24.86
C LEU A 27 -27.17 19.54 -25.55
N TRP A 28 -26.52 20.69 -25.61
CA TRP A 28 -25.19 20.82 -26.20
C TRP A 28 -24.11 20.09 -25.39
N THR A 29 -24.14 20.18 -24.06
CA THR A 29 -23.16 19.50 -23.20
C THR A 29 -23.36 17.99 -23.21
N THR A 30 -24.61 17.52 -23.18
CA THR A 30 -24.93 16.08 -23.30
C THR A 30 -24.58 15.52 -24.68
N PHE A 31 -24.82 16.26 -25.76
CA PHE A 31 -24.40 15.87 -27.11
C PHE A 31 -22.87 15.82 -27.22
N SER A 32 -22.16 16.82 -26.70
CA SER A 32 -20.68 16.85 -26.70
C SER A 32 -20.10 15.67 -25.91
N TYR A 33 -20.69 15.32 -24.76
CA TYR A 33 -20.28 14.16 -23.96
C TYR A 33 -20.57 12.83 -24.68
N LEU A 34 -21.69 12.73 -25.41
CA LEU A 34 -22.03 11.57 -26.25
C LEU A 34 -21.07 11.40 -27.44
N VAL A 35 -20.58 12.50 -28.02
CA VAL A 35 -19.58 12.46 -29.10
C VAL A 35 -18.21 12.01 -28.56
N ASP A 36 -17.79 12.55 -27.40
CA ASP A 36 -16.51 12.21 -26.78
C ASP A 36 -16.46 10.74 -26.32
N THR A 37 -17.55 10.24 -25.73
CA THR A 37 -17.68 8.82 -25.37
C THR A 37 -17.68 7.90 -26.59
N ARG A 38 -18.27 8.30 -27.72
CA ARG A 38 -18.17 7.55 -29.00
C ARG A 38 -16.74 7.49 -29.51
N GLN A 39 -15.99 8.59 -29.39
CA GLN A 39 -14.59 8.64 -29.83
C GLN A 39 -13.69 7.77 -28.95
N GLU A 40 -13.91 7.73 -27.64
CA GLU A 40 -13.21 6.82 -26.72
C GLU A 40 -13.58 5.35 -26.95
N ILE A 41 -14.83 5.02 -27.26
CA ILE A 41 -15.25 3.66 -27.64
C ILE A 41 -14.60 3.24 -28.97
N ALA A 42 -14.46 4.14 -29.94
CA ALA A 42 -13.76 3.85 -31.20
C ALA A 42 -12.26 3.59 -30.98
N LYS A 43 -11.60 4.37 -30.12
CA LYS A 43 -10.19 4.12 -29.72
C LYS A 43 -10.04 2.79 -28.99
N ALA A 44 -10.94 2.46 -28.07
CA ALA A 44 -10.92 1.19 -27.35
C ALA A 44 -11.12 -0.01 -28.28
N LYS A 45 -12.02 0.08 -29.26
CA LYS A 45 -12.21 -0.96 -30.29
C LYS A 45 -10.95 -1.15 -31.16
N SER A 46 -10.33 -0.05 -31.60
CA SER A 46 -9.07 -0.08 -32.35
C SER A 46 -7.93 -0.75 -31.55
N MET A 47 -7.80 -0.43 -30.27
CA MET A 47 -6.83 -1.08 -29.39
C MET A 47 -7.10 -2.58 -29.21
N VAL A 48 -8.36 -2.98 -29.02
CA VAL A 48 -8.73 -4.41 -28.88
C VAL A 48 -8.44 -5.18 -30.17
N GLU A 49 -8.65 -4.56 -31.33
CA GLU A 49 -8.36 -5.15 -32.64
C GLU A 49 -6.84 -5.25 -32.89
N PHE A 50 -6.07 -4.26 -32.46
CA PHE A 50 -4.60 -4.31 -32.43
C PHE A 50 -4.10 -5.46 -31.53
N PHE A 51 -4.63 -5.58 -30.31
CA PHE A 51 -4.27 -6.68 -29.40
C PHE A 51 -4.62 -8.06 -29.97
N ARG A 52 -5.81 -8.22 -30.57
CA ARG A 52 -6.22 -9.47 -31.22
C ARG A 52 -5.28 -9.86 -32.37
N LYS A 53 -4.78 -8.87 -33.11
CA LYS A 53 -3.80 -9.09 -34.19
C LYS A 53 -2.44 -9.53 -33.65
N VAL A 54 -1.97 -8.95 -32.54
CA VAL A 54 -0.74 -9.36 -31.85
C VAL A 54 -0.87 -10.81 -31.34
N THR A 55 -1.98 -11.16 -30.69
CA THR A 55 -2.21 -12.53 -30.18
C THR A 55 -2.28 -13.57 -31.31
N SER A 56 -2.82 -13.22 -32.49
CA SER A 56 -2.84 -14.11 -33.65
C SER A 56 -1.46 -14.35 -34.29
N LEU A 57 -0.54 -13.39 -34.19
CA LEU A 57 0.82 -13.52 -34.71
C LEU A 57 1.69 -14.40 -33.80
N GLU A 58 1.49 -14.33 -32.48
CA GLU A 58 2.19 -15.20 -31.51
C GLU A 58 1.70 -16.66 -31.55
N HIS A 59 0.47 -16.91 -31.99
CA HIS A 59 -0.07 -18.28 -32.14
C HIS A 59 0.44 -19.03 -33.38
N SER A 60 1.28 -18.40 -34.21
CA SER A 60 1.79 -19.00 -35.47
C SER A 60 3.16 -19.67 -35.33
N GLN A 61 3.77 -19.69 -34.13
CA GLN A 61 5.08 -20.31 -33.91
C GLN A 61 5.16 -21.03 -32.56
N LYS A 62 4.68 -22.29 -32.52
CA LYS A 62 5.33 -23.44 -31.85
C LYS A 62 4.36 -24.62 -31.76
N GLU A 63 4.56 -25.60 -32.64
CA GLU A 63 4.25 -27.00 -32.35
C GLU A 63 5.45 -27.83 -32.79
N GLU A 64 6.16 -28.43 -31.83
CA GLU A 64 6.84 -29.71 -32.04
C GLU A 64 6.95 -30.45 -30.70
N LYS A 65 6.63 -31.74 -30.77
CA LYS A 65 6.29 -32.64 -29.67
C LYS A 65 7.36 -33.72 -29.59
N ILE A 66 8.01 -33.91 -28.43
CA ILE A 66 8.79 -35.13 -28.15
C ILE A 66 8.52 -35.59 -26.71
N GLU A 67 8.35 -36.90 -26.59
CA GLU A 67 7.91 -37.69 -25.45
C GLU A 67 9.10 -38.29 -24.67
N SER A 68 8.94 -38.31 -23.34
CA SER A 68 9.62 -39.02 -22.25
C SER A 68 11.06 -39.57 -22.41
N THR A 69 11.92 -39.24 -21.45
CA THR A 69 12.45 -40.18 -20.44
C THR A 69 13.18 -39.42 -19.33
N ALA A 70 13.16 -39.99 -18.13
CA ALA A 70 13.57 -39.36 -16.88
C ALA A 70 15.09 -39.12 -16.81
N ASP A 71 15.46 -37.87 -16.50
CA ASP A 71 16.63 -37.52 -15.69
C ASP A 71 16.40 -36.11 -15.13
N VAL A 72 16.56 -35.97 -13.81
CA VAL A 72 16.35 -34.70 -13.09
C VAL A 72 17.42 -33.70 -13.55
N PRO A 73 17.08 -32.60 -14.25
CA PRO A 73 18.09 -31.64 -14.65
C PRO A 73 18.45 -30.77 -13.44
N MET A 74 19.73 -30.84 -13.05
CA MET A 74 20.39 -29.91 -12.15
C MET A 74 20.03 -28.46 -12.56
N VAL A 75 19.40 -27.72 -11.66
CA VAL A 75 18.90 -26.35 -11.88
C VAL A 75 20.06 -25.48 -12.38
N LYS A 76 20.04 -25.09 -13.65
CA LYS A 76 20.89 -24.02 -14.16
C LYS A 76 20.50 -22.74 -13.41
N SER A 77 21.40 -22.23 -12.58
CA SER A 77 21.30 -20.90 -11.99
C SER A 77 21.25 -19.87 -13.13
N PHE A 78 20.08 -19.29 -13.38
CA PHE A 78 19.97 -18.15 -14.28
C PHE A 78 20.55 -16.92 -13.55
N GLU A 79 21.78 -16.53 -13.92
CA GLU A 79 22.54 -15.41 -13.33
C GLU A 79 22.12 -14.04 -13.92
N GLY A 80 20.83 -13.73 -13.87
CA GLY A 80 20.31 -12.44 -14.36
C GLY A 80 19.42 -11.74 -13.34
N PRO A 81 19.23 -10.40 -13.44
CA PRO A 81 18.23 -9.70 -12.66
C PRO A 81 16.82 -10.21 -13.00
N CYS A 82 15.93 -10.25 -12.01
CA CYS A 82 14.53 -10.58 -12.23
C CYS A 82 13.88 -9.57 -13.20
N PRO A 83 12.89 -10.00 -14.01
CA PRO A 83 12.22 -9.11 -14.95
C PRO A 83 11.49 -7.98 -14.21
N ALA A 84 11.39 -6.81 -14.85
CA ALA A 84 10.71 -5.63 -14.29
C ALA A 84 9.24 -5.90 -13.92
N LEU A 85 8.58 -6.80 -14.65
CA LEU A 85 7.28 -7.35 -14.31
C LEU A 85 7.40 -8.86 -14.19
N SER A 86 7.13 -9.39 -12.99
CA SER A 86 7.22 -10.82 -12.74
C SER A 86 6.20 -11.59 -13.60
N PRO A 87 6.61 -12.72 -14.22
CA PRO A 87 5.71 -13.59 -14.98
C PRO A 87 4.76 -14.39 -14.08
N TYR A 88 4.94 -14.36 -12.75
CA TYR A 88 4.15 -15.13 -11.80
C TYR A 88 2.94 -14.39 -11.25
N LEU A 89 2.76 -13.11 -11.59
CA LEU A 89 1.63 -12.30 -11.15
C LEU A 89 0.31 -12.88 -11.69
N ARG A 90 -0.74 -12.81 -10.86
CA ARG A 90 -2.06 -13.39 -11.15
C ARG A 90 -3.17 -12.35 -11.21
N GLY A 91 -2.88 -11.12 -10.82
CA GLY A 91 -3.83 -10.04 -10.71
C GLY A 91 -4.70 -10.13 -9.45
N ALA A 92 -5.98 -9.77 -9.62
CA ALA A 92 -6.94 -9.74 -8.52
C ALA A 92 -7.22 -11.15 -7.97
N SER A 93 -7.27 -11.26 -6.65
CA SER A 93 -7.52 -12.49 -5.91
C SER A 93 -8.69 -12.33 -4.95
N LYS A 94 -9.54 -13.36 -4.86
CA LYS A 94 -10.62 -13.39 -3.88
C LYS A 94 -10.05 -13.82 -2.53
N LEU A 95 -10.10 -12.94 -1.55
CA LEU A 95 -9.60 -13.21 -0.20
C LEU A 95 -10.55 -14.11 0.59
N SER A 96 -9.98 -15.01 1.39
CA SER A 96 -10.71 -15.92 2.28
C SER A 96 -9.99 -16.06 3.61
N PHE A 97 -10.67 -15.74 4.70
CA PHE A 97 -10.13 -15.77 6.07
C PHE A 97 -10.72 -16.95 6.82
N LYS A 98 -10.03 -18.09 6.76
CA LYS A 98 -10.50 -19.34 7.39
C LYS A 98 -10.25 -19.28 8.90
N PRO A 99 -11.25 -19.60 9.76
CA PRO A 99 -11.11 -19.45 11.22
C PRO A 99 -9.98 -20.25 11.88
N LEU A 100 -9.57 -21.36 11.27
CA LEU A 100 -8.69 -22.40 11.85
C LEU A 100 -7.30 -22.46 11.21
N VAL A 101 -6.85 -21.40 10.53
CA VAL A 101 -5.48 -21.37 9.99
C VAL A 101 -4.50 -21.39 11.16
N THR A 102 -3.38 -22.11 11.01
CA THR A 102 -2.27 -22.12 11.99
C THR A 102 -0.96 -21.64 11.34
N LEU A 103 0.02 -21.26 12.16
CA LEU A 103 1.33 -20.82 11.65
C LEU A 103 2.07 -21.98 10.94
N GLU A 104 1.93 -23.21 11.44
CA GLU A 104 2.55 -24.41 10.85
C GLU A 104 2.00 -24.68 9.45
N GLU A 105 0.69 -24.50 9.24
CA GLU A 105 0.09 -24.62 7.92
C GLU A 105 0.61 -23.56 6.93
N VAL A 106 0.81 -22.33 7.41
CA VAL A 106 1.38 -21.25 6.58
C VAL A 106 2.83 -21.55 6.25
N GLN A 107 3.62 -22.01 7.22
CA GLN A 107 5.02 -22.40 7.02
C GLN A 107 5.14 -23.55 6.02
N LYS A 108 4.32 -24.60 6.17
CA LYS A 108 4.32 -25.75 5.23
C LYS A 108 4.00 -25.34 3.79
N LYS A 109 3.18 -24.31 3.59
CA LYS A 109 2.84 -23.75 2.27
C LYS A 109 3.90 -22.82 1.70
N ASN A 110 4.88 -22.38 2.50
CA ASN A 110 5.92 -21.44 2.12
C ASN A 110 7.32 -21.99 2.48
N PRO A 111 7.74 -23.15 1.91
CA PRO A 111 8.97 -23.83 2.32
C PRO A 111 10.25 -23.06 1.97
N LEU A 112 10.18 -22.10 1.04
CA LEU A 112 11.30 -21.24 0.66
C LEU A 112 11.48 -20.04 1.60
N VAL A 113 10.53 -19.79 2.50
CA VAL A 113 10.64 -18.75 3.51
C VAL A 113 11.37 -19.33 4.72
N ALA A 114 12.48 -18.71 5.11
CA ALA A 114 13.27 -19.13 6.25
C ALA A 114 13.71 -17.92 7.06
N LYS A 115 13.64 -18.03 8.39
CA LYS A 115 14.02 -16.95 9.32
C LYS A 115 13.35 -15.60 8.98
N GLY A 116 12.11 -15.64 8.48
CA GLY A 116 11.34 -14.46 8.11
C GLY A 116 11.75 -13.79 6.80
N ARG A 117 12.59 -14.45 6.00
CA ARG A 117 13.11 -13.95 4.74
C ARG A 117 12.86 -14.90 3.58
N TYR A 118 12.87 -14.32 2.37
CA TYR A 118 12.82 -15.04 1.10
C TYR A 118 13.61 -14.26 0.05
N HIS A 119 14.22 -14.98 -0.87
CA HIS A 119 14.76 -14.43 -2.11
C HIS A 119 14.36 -15.35 -3.29
N PRO A 120 14.22 -14.81 -4.52
CA PRO A 120 13.99 -15.63 -5.71
C PRO A 120 15.16 -16.60 -5.95
N VAL A 121 14.88 -17.77 -6.49
CA VAL A 121 15.89 -18.81 -6.77
C VAL A 121 16.37 -18.78 -8.22
N GLU A 122 15.54 -18.24 -9.11
CA GLU A 122 15.73 -18.21 -10.56
C GLU A 122 16.36 -16.91 -11.10
N CYS A 123 16.50 -15.88 -10.26
CA CYS A 123 17.04 -14.57 -10.64
C CYS A 123 17.45 -13.74 -9.42
N SER A 124 18.20 -12.67 -9.63
CA SER A 124 18.52 -11.68 -8.59
C SER A 124 17.42 -10.62 -8.48
N ALA A 125 16.82 -10.46 -7.31
CA ALA A 125 15.75 -9.48 -7.08
C ALA A 125 16.20 -8.05 -7.42
N LEU A 126 15.29 -7.25 -7.95
CA LEU A 126 15.56 -5.84 -8.32
C LEU A 126 15.68 -4.91 -7.11
N GLN A 127 15.04 -5.26 -6.00
CA GLN A 127 15.08 -4.51 -4.74
C GLN A 127 15.05 -5.47 -3.55
N HIS A 128 15.82 -5.15 -2.52
CA HIS A 128 15.67 -5.73 -1.19
C HIS A 128 14.63 -4.93 -0.42
N VAL A 129 13.58 -5.59 0.08
CA VAL A 129 12.40 -4.95 0.67
C VAL A 129 12.17 -5.40 2.12
N ALA A 130 12.24 -4.46 3.07
CA ALA A 130 11.80 -4.69 4.44
C ALA A 130 10.31 -4.34 4.59
N ILE A 131 9.49 -5.31 4.99
CA ILE A 131 8.08 -5.09 5.36
C ILE A 131 8.01 -4.92 6.88
N LEU A 132 7.62 -3.74 7.34
CA LEU A 132 7.56 -3.35 8.74
C LEU A 132 6.10 -3.30 9.21
N ILE A 133 5.76 -4.16 10.16
CA ILE A 133 4.40 -4.33 10.68
C ILE A 133 4.38 -3.95 12.17
N PRO A 134 3.76 -2.83 12.56
CA PRO A 134 3.61 -2.47 13.96
C PRO A 134 2.53 -3.35 14.60
N HIS A 135 2.81 -3.93 15.77
CA HIS A 135 1.96 -4.99 16.32
C HIS A 135 1.81 -4.92 17.84
N ARG A 136 0.59 -5.24 18.31
CA ARG A 136 0.29 -5.66 19.68
C ARG A 136 -1.09 -6.33 19.73
N ASN A 137 -1.21 -7.51 20.35
CA ASN A 137 -2.47 -8.23 20.60
C ASN A 137 -3.32 -8.45 19.33
N ARG A 138 -2.67 -8.84 18.23
CA ARG A 138 -3.26 -8.97 16.88
C ARG A 138 -2.84 -10.24 16.16
N GLU A 139 -2.57 -11.30 16.90
CA GLU A 139 -1.97 -12.56 16.43
C GLU A 139 -2.78 -13.18 15.28
N LYS A 140 -4.12 -13.17 15.39
CA LYS A 140 -5.01 -13.68 14.34
C LYS A 140 -4.96 -12.85 13.05
N HIS A 141 -4.83 -11.53 13.17
CA HIS A 141 -4.70 -10.64 12.00
C HIS A 141 -3.36 -10.85 11.33
N LEU A 142 -2.29 -10.93 12.12
CA LEU A 142 -0.95 -11.23 11.63
C LEU A 142 -0.93 -12.57 10.89
N LEU A 143 -1.57 -13.60 11.44
CA LEU A 143 -1.65 -14.91 10.79
C LEU A 143 -2.34 -14.84 9.42
N TYR A 144 -3.49 -14.16 9.33
CA TYR A 144 -4.17 -13.95 8.05
C TYR A 144 -3.32 -13.16 7.07
N LEU A 145 -2.61 -12.14 7.55
CA LEU A 145 -1.73 -11.35 6.73
C LEU A 145 -0.56 -12.21 6.22
N LEU A 146 0.15 -12.95 7.07
CA LEU A 146 1.26 -13.82 6.66
C LEU A 146 0.81 -14.90 5.66
N GLN A 147 -0.34 -15.52 5.92
CA GLN A 147 -0.93 -16.52 5.01
C GLN A 147 -1.09 -15.98 3.59
N HIS A 148 -1.49 -14.71 3.46
CA HIS A 148 -1.70 -14.08 2.17
C HIS A 148 -0.40 -13.48 1.60
N LEU A 149 0.37 -12.79 2.44
CA LEU A 149 1.45 -11.91 2.02
C LEU A 149 2.68 -12.70 1.54
N HIS A 150 3.00 -13.84 2.15
CA HIS A 150 4.13 -14.65 1.66
C HIS A 150 3.99 -15.07 0.19
N PRO A 151 2.92 -15.78 -0.23
CA PRO A 151 2.78 -16.15 -1.62
C PRO A 151 2.58 -14.92 -2.53
N PHE A 152 1.99 -13.84 -2.02
CA PHE A 152 1.85 -12.57 -2.74
C PHE A 152 3.22 -11.96 -3.10
N LEU A 153 4.12 -11.83 -2.13
CA LEU A 153 5.45 -11.25 -2.32
C LEU A 153 6.40 -12.17 -3.12
N GLN A 154 6.31 -13.49 -2.92
CA GLN A 154 7.07 -14.46 -3.72
C GLN A 154 6.76 -14.33 -5.21
N ARG A 155 5.47 -14.16 -5.57
CA ARG A 155 5.07 -13.94 -6.97
C ARG A 155 5.58 -12.61 -7.53
N GLN A 156 5.93 -11.65 -6.70
CA GLN A 156 6.55 -10.38 -7.12
C GLN A 156 8.07 -10.47 -7.28
N GLN A 157 8.67 -11.64 -7.02
CA GLN A 157 10.12 -11.90 -7.14
C GLN A 157 10.98 -10.90 -6.33
N LEU A 158 10.56 -10.61 -5.10
CA LEU A 158 11.30 -9.74 -4.17
C LEU A 158 12.30 -10.55 -3.33
N ASP A 159 13.46 -9.96 -3.00
CA ASP A 159 14.20 -10.34 -1.79
C ASP A 159 13.58 -9.53 -0.66
N TYR A 160 12.93 -10.20 0.29
CA TYR A 160 12.20 -9.51 1.34
C TYR A 160 12.41 -10.12 2.72
N GLY A 161 12.23 -9.27 3.73
CA GLY A 161 12.14 -9.65 5.13
C GLY A 161 10.88 -9.08 5.76
N ILE A 162 10.13 -9.89 6.51
CA ILE A 162 8.98 -9.42 7.29
C ILE A 162 9.40 -9.19 8.72
N TYR A 163 9.30 -7.95 9.17
CA TYR A 163 9.58 -7.52 10.54
C TYR A 163 8.27 -7.18 11.24
N VAL A 164 7.99 -7.87 12.34
CA VAL A 164 6.87 -7.58 13.23
C VAL A 164 7.42 -6.86 14.45
N ILE A 165 7.07 -5.59 14.61
CA ILE A 165 7.57 -4.75 15.69
C ILE A 165 6.53 -4.74 16.80
N HIS A 166 6.78 -5.55 17.82
CA HIS A 166 5.90 -5.76 18.95
C HIS A 166 6.14 -4.72 20.05
N GLN A 167 5.09 -3.99 20.43
CA GLN A 167 5.12 -3.07 21.57
C GLN A 167 4.83 -3.82 22.87
N ALA A 168 5.83 -3.97 23.73
CA ALA A 168 5.66 -4.54 25.06
C ALA A 168 4.88 -3.61 26.01
N GLY A 169 4.24 -4.22 27.00
CA GLY A 169 3.50 -3.51 28.05
C GLY A 169 2.17 -2.91 27.60
N ASN A 170 1.55 -2.17 28.54
CA ASN A 170 0.16 -1.71 28.42
C ASN A 170 0.02 -0.20 28.17
N THR A 171 1.12 0.48 27.80
CA THR A 171 1.06 1.91 27.42
C THR A 171 0.24 2.10 26.15
N LYS A 172 -0.14 3.34 25.82
CA LYS A 172 -0.84 3.61 24.56
C LYS A 172 0.00 3.10 23.37
N PHE A 173 -0.67 2.54 22.38
CA PHE A 173 -0.03 2.05 21.16
C PHE A 173 0.56 3.24 20.39
N ASN A 174 1.77 3.09 19.87
CA ASN A 174 2.43 4.11 19.07
C ASN A 174 2.92 3.51 17.76
N ARG A 175 2.01 3.43 16.80
CA ARG A 175 2.23 2.90 15.46
C ARG A 175 3.46 3.53 14.79
N ALA A 176 3.50 4.85 14.77
CA ALA A 176 4.55 5.64 14.13
C ALA A 176 5.94 5.35 14.69
N LYS A 177 6.06 5.31 16.02
CA LYS A 177 7.32 5.03 16.70
C LYS A 177 7.79 3.59 16.48
N LEU A 178 6.88 2.62 16.47
CA LEU A 178 7.22 1.22 16.14
C LEU A 178 7.75 1.08 14.71
N LEU A 179 7.21 1.85 13.76
CA LEU A 179 7.71 1.85 12.38
C LEU A 179 9.11 2.46 12.27
N ASN A 180 9.42 3.51 13.04
CA ASN A 180 10.79 4.02 13.16
C ASN A 180 11.75 2.98 13.75
N VAL A 181 11.33 2.28 14.82
CA VAL A 181 12.10 1.17 15.40
C VAL A 181 12.37 0.09 14.36
N GLY A 182 11.35 -0.36 13.63
CA GLY A 182 11.48 -1.37 12.60
C GLY A 182 12.48 -0.98 11.52
N TYR A 183 12.45 0.27 11.08
CA TYR A 183 13.42 0.81 10.12
C TYR A 183 14.85 0.76 10.68
N LEU A 184 15.05 1.22 11.92
CA LEU A 184 16.37 1.26 12.56
C LEU A 184 16.95 -0.13 12.83
N GLU A 185 16.14 -1.08 13.26
CA GLU A 185 16.57 -2.45 13.54
C GLU A 185 16.79 -3.26 12.25
N ALA A 186 15.90 -3.15 11.25
CA ALA A 186 16.04 -3.86 9.99
C ALA A 186 17.35 -3.49 9.25
N LEU A 187 17.78 -2.23 9.34
CA LEU A 187 19.05 -1.76 8.77
C LEU A 187 20.31 -2.35 9.42
N LYS A 188 20.20 -2.94 10.62
CA LYS A 188 21.32 -3.62 11.28
C LYS A 188 21.57 -5.01 10.70
N GLU A 189 20.57 -5.60 10.05
CA GLU A 189 20.65 -6.96 9.52
C GLU A 189 21.00 -6.98 8.03
N VAL A 190 20.33 -6.14 7.25
CA VAL A 190 20.46 -6.11 5.79
C VAL A 190 20.44 -4.67 5.30
N ASN A 191 21.19 -4.43 4.24
CA ASN A 191 21.22 -3.16 3.52
C ASN A 191 19.96 -3.00 2.65
N TRP A 192 18.80 -2.83 3.27
CA TRP A 192 17.51 -2.73 2.59
C TRP A 192 17.41 -1.47 1.70
N ASP A 193 16.91 -1.65 0.47
CA ASP A 193 16.69 -0.57 -0.50
C ASP A 193 15.35 0.14 -0.24
N CYS A 194 14.34 -0.64 0.12
CA CYS A 194 12.95 -0.24 0.22
C CYS A 194 12.33 -0.66 1.56
N PHE A 195 11.49 0.23 2.11
CA PHE A 195 10.72 -0.03 3.32
C PHE A 195 9.23 0.08 3.04
N ILE A 196 8.50 -0.99 3.32
CA ILE A 196 7.04 -1.04 3.28
C ILE A 196 6.52 -0.94 4.72
N PHE A 197 5.83 0.15 5.04
CA PHE A 197 5.18 0.34 6.33
C PHE A 197 3.75 -0.15 6.22
N HIS A 198 3.40 -1.18 6.98
CA HIS A 198 2.23 -2.02 6.68
C HIS A 198 1.35 -2.27 7.91
N ASP A 199 0.08 -1.89 7.84
CA ASP A 199 -0.91 -2.19 8.88
C ASP A 199 -1.32 -3.67 8.84
N VAL A 200 -1.25 -4.33 10.00
CA VAL A 200 -1.46 -5.78 10.15
C VAL A 200 -2.83 -6.29 9.67
N ASP A 201 -3.82 -5.41 9.57
CA ASP A 201 -5.20 -5.72 9.20
C ASP A 201 -5.54 -5.42 7.74
N LEU A 202 -4.58 -4.94 6.93
CA LEU A 202 -4.80 -4.58 5.52
C LEU A 202 -4.21 -5.63 4.58
N VAL A 203 -5.07 -6.43 3.96
CA VAL A 203 -4.65 -7.49 3.03
C VAL A 203 -4.83 -7.03 1.59
N PRO A 204 -3.77 -7.00 0.75
CA PRO A 204 -3.88 -6.56 -0.64
C PRO A 204 -4.73 -7.52 -1.48
N GLU A 205 -5.49 -7.01 -2.44
CA GLU A 205 -6.38 -7.84 -3.25
C GLU A 205 -5.81 -8.19 -4.62
N ASN A 206 -4.79 -7.48 -5.10
CA ASN A 206 -4.26 -7.62 -6.46
C ASN A 206 -2.74 -7.58 -6.44
N ASP A 207 -2.08 -8.63 -6.94
CA ASP A 207 -0.62 -8.74 -6.92
C ASP A 207 0.11 -7.90 -7.99
N PHE A 208 -0.63 -7.22 -8.87
CA PHE A 208 -0.09 -6.07 -9.62
C PHE A 208 0.17 -4.84 -8.73
N ASN A 209 -0.27 -4.85 -7.46
CA ASN A 209 0.12 -3.84 -6.49
C ASN A 209 1.52 -4.17 -5.95
N ILE A 210 2.55 -3.77 -6.70
CA ILE A 210 3.93 -4.16 -6.45
C ILE A 210 4.49 -3.52 -5.16
N TYR A 211 4.97 -4.35 -4.22
CA TYR A 211 5.59 -3.95 -2.96
C TYR A 211 7.06 -3.59 -3.17
N MET A 212 7.30 -2.61 -4.05
CA MET A 212 8.60 -2.02 -4.34
C MET A 212 8.52 -0.50 -4.21
N CYS A 213 9.66 0.10 -3.90
CA CYS A 213 9.78 1.54 -3.84
C CYS A 213 10.05 2.12 -5.23
N ASP A 214 9.77 3.41 -5.37
CA ASP A 214 9.97 4.18 -6.61
C ASP A 214 10.74 5.46 -6.28
N THR A 215 11.07 6.25 -7.29
CA THR A 215 11.62 7.60 -7.22
C THR A 215 10.81 8.55 -6.34
N GLN A 216 9.52 8.26 -6.12
CA GLN A 216 8.62 9.01 -5.24
C GLN A 216 7.97 8.10 -4.17
N PRO A 217 7.69 8.60 -2.96
CA PRO A 217 6.95 7.87 -1.93
C PRO A 217 5.61 7.35 -2.44
N LYS A 218 5.35 6.05 -2.24
CA LYS A 218 4.19 5.37 -2.79
C LYS A 218 3.17 5.08 -1.69
N HIS A 219 1.91 5.40 -1.96
CA HIS A 219 0.79 4.97 -1.13
C HIS A 219 0.11 3.79 -1.79
N LEU A 220 0.25 2.62 -1.17
CA LEU A 220 -0.18 1.35 -1.77
C LEU A 220 -1.68 1.11 -1.59
N VAL A 221 -2.37 1.86 -0.71
CA VAL A 221 -3.80 1.68 -0.39
C VAL A 221 -4.66 2.78 -1.01
N VAL A 222 -5.21 2.61 -2.20
CA VAL A 222 -6.16 3.58 -2.76
C VAL A 222 -7.54 3.41 -2.13
N GLY A 223 -7.96 2.17 -1.86
CA GLY A 223 -9.30 1.92 -1.36
C GLY A 223 -9.39 0.61 -0.58
N ARG A 224 -10.28 0.62 0.42
CA ARG A 224 -10.58 -0.55 1.24
C ARG A 224 -12.03 -1.00 1.07
N ASN A 225 -12.31 -2.28 1.31
CA ASN A 225 -13.67 -2.84 1.34
C ASN A 225 -14.67 -1.96 2.14
N ASN A 226 -14.31 -1.50 3.34
CA ASN A 226 -15.16 -0.66 4.19
C ASN A 226 -15.31 0.80 3.74
N THR A 227 -14.50 1.24 2.77
CA THR A 227 -14.59 2.57 2.14
C THR A 227 -15.24 2.52 0.75
N GLY A 228 -15.79 1.36 0.36
CA GLY A 228 -16.29 1.14 -1.00
C GLY A 228 -15.19 1.25 -2.06
N TYR A 229 -13.96 0.88 -1.70
CA TYR A 229 -12.75 0.98 -2.54
C TYR A 229 -12.44 2.38 -3.05
N ARG A 230 -12.77 3.41 -2.26
CA ARG A 230 -12.44 4.81 -2.56
C ARG A 230 -11.39 5.35 -1.60
N LEU A 231 -10.59 6.30 -2.09
CA LEU A 231 -9.64 7.01 -1.25
C LEU A 231 -10.38 7.79 -0.17
N ARG A 232 -9.97 7.62 1.09
CA ARG A 232 -10.66 8.19 2.25
C ARG A 232 -10.76 9.73 2.16
N TYR A 233 -9.68 10.37 1.74
CA TYR A 233 -9.59 11.80 1.40
C TYR A 233 -8.31 12.03 0.59
N ARG A 234 -8.21 13.16 -0.13
CA ARG A 234 -7.10 13.44 -1.06
C ARG A 234 -5.70 13.29 -0.44
N GLY A 235 -5.55 13.73 0.81
CA GLY A 235 -4.30 13.67 1.57
C GLY A 235 -4.07 12.36 2.34
N TYR A 236 -4.88 11.33 2.15
CA TYR A 236 -4.72 10.10 2.93
C TYR A 236 -3.43 9.36 2.54
N PHE A 237 -2.61 9.04 3.54
CA PHE A 237 -1.31 8.38 3.41
C PHE A 237 -1.09 7.27 4.46
N GLY A 238 -2.18 6.76 5.04
CA GLY A 238 -2.15 5.69 6.05
C GLY A 238 -2.30 4.29 5.46
N GLY A 239 -2.34 3.28 6.32
CA GLY A 239 -2.47 1.89 5.87
C GLY A 239 -1.15 1.29 5.44
N VAL A 240 -0.88 1.30 4.13
CA VAL A 240 0.34 0.72 3.55
C VAL A 240 1.05 1.74 2.66
N THR A 241 2.31 2.02 2.96
CA THR A 241 3.16 2.98 2.23
C THR A 241 4.54 2.40 1.95
N ALA A 242 5.17 2.86 0.88
CA ALA A 242 6.53 2.49 0.51
C ALA A 242 7.41 3.73 0.38
N LEU A 243 8.56 3.73 1.04
CA LEU A 243 9.58 4.76 0.90
C LEU A 243 10.95 4.09 0.77
N THR A 244 11.80 4.60 -0.13
CA THR A 244 13.21 4.16 -0.15
C THR A 244 13.88 4.54 1.15
N ARG A 245 15.00 3.87 1.45
CA ARG A 245 15.85 4.24 2.59
C ARG A 245 16.12 5.75 2.64
N ASP A 246 16.52 6.32 1.52
CA ASP A 246 16.90 7.72 1.42
C ASP A 246 15.69 8.65 1.58
N GLN A 247 14.53 8.28 1.00
CA GLN A 247 13.29 9.05 1.17
C GLN A 247 12.86 9.10 2.64
N PHE A 248 12.89 7.97 3.34
CA PHE A 248 12.48 7.89 4.74
C PHE A 248 13.47 8.59 5.67
N SER A 249 14.78 8.45 5.43
CA SER A 249 15.81 9.19 6.15
C SER A 249 15.67 10.70 5.95
N LYS A 250 15.41 11.15 4.71
CA LYS A 250 15.27 12.57 4.35
C LYS A 250 14.11 13.28 5.05
N VAL A 251 13.04 12.55 5.39
CA VAL A 251 11.90 13.08 6.16
C VAL A 251 12.08 12.91 7.67
N ASN A 252 13.24 12.43 8.13
CA ASN A 252 13.49 12.06 9.53
C ASN A 252 12.47 11.03 10.06
N GLY A 253 12.00 10.12 9.23
CA GLY A 253 10.97 9.13 9.55
C GLY A 253 9.65 9.72 10.08
N PHE A 254 8.89 8.90 10.80
CA PHE A 254 7.63 9.32 11.45
C PHE A 254 7.86 10.13 12.72
N SER A 255 6.85 10.89 13.17
CA SER A 255 6.82 11.47 14.52
C SER A 255 6.75 10.38 15.60
N ASN A 256 7.50 10.52 16.69
CA ASN A 256 7.44 9.60 17.83
C ASN A 256 6.32 9.96 18.84
N ASN A 257 5.58 11.05 18.61
CA ASN A 257 4.68 11.65 19.61
C ASN A 257 3.20 11.29 19.46
N TYR A 258 2.84 10.49 18.45
CA TYR A 258 1.46 10.04 18.23
C TYR A 258 1.13 8.81 19.06
N TRP A 259 0.70 9.06 20.31
CA TRP A 259 0.23 8.03 21.24
C TRP A 259 -1.29 7.82 21.13
N GLY A 260 -1.69 6.63 20.67
CA GLY A 260 -3.06 6.31 20.29
C GLY A 260 -3.33 6.56 18.80
N TRP A 261 -4.61 6.55 18.43
CA TRP A 261 -5.01 6.55 17.02
C TRP A 261 -5.06 7.96 16.40
N GLY A 262 -4.39 8.10 15.26
CA GLY A 262 -4.70 9.04 14.18
C GLY A 262 -3.76 10.25 14.05
N GLY A 263 -3.52 10.63 12.80
CA GLY A 263 -2.80 11.85 12.39
C GLY A 263 -1.30 11.65 12.16
N GLU A 264 -0.75 10.48 12.48
CA GLU A 264 0.67 10.20 12.28
C GLU A 264 1.03 9.97 10.80
N ASP A 265 0.07 9.44 10.03
CA ASP A 265 0.15 9.26 8.59
C ASP A 265 0.05 10.59 7.84
N ASP A 266 -0.85 11.47 8.30
CA ASP A 266 -0.96 12.84 7.82
C ASP A 266 0.31 13.66 8.11
N ASP A 267 0.93 13.48 9.29
CA ASP A 267 2.22 14.07 9.63
C ASP A 267 3.30 13.62 8.63
N LEU A 268 3.46 12.30 8.43
CA LEU A 268 4.45 11.79 7.48
C LEU A 268 4.24 12.38 6.07
N ARG A 269 2.99 12.47 5.61
CA ARG A 269 2.70 13.11 4.30
C ARG A 269 3.16 14.56 4.27
N ILE A 270 2.89 15.33 5.32
CA ILE A 270 3.35 16.74 5.41
C ILE A 270 4.89 16.79 5.32
N ARG A 271 5.62 15.90 6.01
CA ARG A 271 7.08 15.84 5.92
C ARG A 271 7.56 15.51 4.51
N VAL A 272 6.92 14.55 3.84
CA VAL A 272 7.18 14.19 2.43
C VAL A 272 7.01 15.40 1.51
N GLU A 273 5.91 16.13 1.64
CA GLU A 273 5.62 17.33 0.86
C GLU A 273 6.62 18.46 1.14
N MET A 274 7.02 18.66 2.40
CA MET A 274 8.06 19.63 2.79
C MET A 274 9.43 19.32 2.17
N GLN A 275 9.70 18.04 1.91
CA GLN A 275 10.90 17.59 1.18
C GLN A 275 10.74 17.61 -0.35
N LYS A 276 9.68 18.27 -0.85
CA LYS A 276 9.36 18.42 -2.28
C LYS A 276 9.12 17.11 -3.00
N MET A 277 8.82 16.05 -2.26
CA MET A 277 8.43 14.75 -2.80
C MET A 277 6.91 14.70 -2.98
N LYS A 278 6.45 13.87 -3.91
CA LYS A 278 5.02 13.73 -4.23
C LYS A 278 4.56 12.31 -3.93
N VAL A 279 3.43 12.16 -3.26
CA VAL A 279 2.84 10.83 -3.05
C VAL A 279 2.28 10.31 -4.37
N VAL A 280 2.80 9.17 -4.83
CA VAL A 280 2.29 8.43 -5.99
C VAL A 280 1.41 7.26 -5.54
N ARG A 281 0.45 6.88 -6.38
CA ARG A 281 -0.51 5.79 -6.10
C ARG A 281 -0.63 4.89 -7.33
N PRO A 282 -0.68 3.56 -7.16
CA PRO A 282 -1.05 2.66 -8.25
C PRO A 282 -2.50 2.92 -8.71
N PRO A 283 -2.93 2.34 -9.85
CA PRO A 283 -4.31 2.39 -10.31
C PRO A 283 -5.30 1.92 -9.22
N ALA A 284 -6.47 2.56 -9.16
CA ALA A 284 -7.44 2.35 -8.07
C ALA A 284 -8.06 0.94 -8.03
N ASP A 285 -8.08 0.26 -9.17
CA ASP A 285 -8.50 -1.14 -9.33
C ASP A 285 -7.41 -2.14 -8.87
N VAL A 286 -6.15 -1.71 -8.86
CA VAL A 286 -5.00 -2.50 -8.39
C VAL A 286 -4.75 -2.27 -6.89
N ALA A 287 -4.81 -1.02 -6.42
CA ALA A 287 -4.50 -0.64 -5.04
C ALA A 287 -5.68 -0.85 -4.06
N ARG A 288 -6.38 -1.97 -4.18
CA ARG A 288 -7.49 -2.38 -3.31
C ARG A 288 -7.01 -3.29 -2.19
N TYR A 289 -7.61 -3.09 -1.02
CA TYR A 289 -7.32 -3.87 0.19
C TYR A 289 -8.61 -4.30 0.87
N THR A 290 -8.57 -5.48 1.47
CA THR A 290 -9.57 -5.87 2.46
C THR A 290 -9.03 -5.55 3.85
N MET A 291 -9.77 -4.73 4.58
CA MET A 291 -9.54 -4.53 6.01
C MET A 291 -10.22 -5.67 6.78
N ILE A 292 -9.44 -6.42 7.55
CA ILE A 292 -9.95 -7.44 8.46
C ILE A 292 -10.67 -6.72 9.59
N PHE A 293 -11.96 -6.98 9.76
CA PHE A 293 -12.79 -6.24 10.70
C PHE A 293 -12.36 -6.45 12.15
N HIS A 294 -12.34 -5.35 12.91
CA HIS A 294 -12.10 -5.36 14.34
C HIS A 294 -12.76 -4.15 15.01
N ASN A 295 -13.04 -4.28 16.30
CA ASN A 295 -13.38 -3.12 17.13
C ASN A 295 -12.10 -2.34 17.47
N ARG A 296 -12.25 -1.09 17.88
CA ARG A 296 -11.10 -0.29 18.32
C ARG A 296 -10.47 -0.92 19.57
N ASP A 297 -9.15 -1.07 19.54
CA ASP A 297 -8.41 -1.75 20.61
C ASP A 297 -8.24 -0.85 21.84
N HIS A 298 -8.23 -1.48 23.00
CA HIS A 298 -7.78 -0.84 24.23
C HIS A 298 -6.32 -0.37 24.10
N GLY A 299 -6.05 0.86 24.53
CA GLY A 299 -4.75 1.50 24.38
C GLY A 299 -4.48 2.06 22.97
N ASN A 300 -5.42 1.95 22.03
CA ASN A 300 -5.39 2.60 20.72
C ASN A 300 -6.60 3.54 20.53
N GLU A 301 -7.03 4.19 21.61
CA GLU A 301 -8.08 5.20 21.57
C GLU A 301 -7.62 6.41 20.76
N GLU A 302 -8.60 7.19 20.30
CA GLU A 302 -8.35 8.43 19.58
C GLU A 302 -7.42 9.39 20.35
N ASN A 303 -6.34 9.81 19.68
CA ASN A 303 -5.44 10.80 20.24
C ASN A 303 -6.08 12.19 20.17
N ARG A 304 -6.49 12.72 21.33
CA ARG A 304 -7.10 14.06 21.46
C ARG A 304 -6.17 15.19 21.02
N GLU A 305 -4.85 15.00 21.12
CA GLU A 305 -3.85 16.00 20.75
C GLU A 305 -3.45 15.93 19.27
N ARG A 306 -3.93 14.97 18.48
CA ARG A 306 -3.46 14.76 17.09
C ARG A 306 -3.54 16.02 16.22
N MET A 307 -4.58 16.84 16.39
CA MET A 307 -4.77 18.06 15.60
C MET A 307 -3.82 19.17 16.04
N LYS A 308 -3.36 19.14 17.29
CA LYS A 308 -2.32 20.05 17.79
C LYS A 308 -0.96 19.61 17.27
N LEU A 309 -0.65 18.31 17.33
CA LEU A 309 0.57 17.74 16.75
C LEU A 309 0.69 18.05 15.25
N LEU A 310 -0.38 17.82 14.49
CA LEU A 310 -0.43 18.11 13.04
C LEU A 310 -0.16 19.57 12.69
N ARG A 311 -0.58 20.52 13.53
CA ARG A 311 -0.30 21.95 13.32
C ARG A 311 1.15 22.34 13.63
N GLN A 312 1.89 21.47 14.31
CA GLN A 312 3.27 21.72 14.75
C GLN A 312 4.32 21.05 13.87
N VAL A 313 3.94 20.19 12.92
CA VAL A 313 4.86 19.39 12.09
C VAL A 313 5.99 20.23 11.48
N SER A 314 5.67 21.39 10.90
CA SER A 314 6.67 22.26 10.27
C SER A 314 7.76 22.76 11.22
N ARG A 315 7.47 22.79 12.52
CA ARG A 315 8.39 23.20 13.59
C ARG A 315 9.13 22.01 14.22
N THR A 316 8.50 20.84 14.28
CA THR A 316 8.98 19.70 15.08
C THR A 316 9.65 18.60 14.27
N TRP A 317 9.37 18.46 12.97
CA TRP A 317 9.81 17.29 12.19
C TRP A 317 11.33 17.06 12.18
N LYS A 318 12.14 18.12 12.35
CA LYS A 318 13.61 18.03 12.41
C LYS A 318 14.14 17.50 13.75
N THR A 319 13.36 17.62 14.82
CA THR A 319 13.76 17.23 16.18
C THR A 319 12.96 16.04 16.72
N ASP A 320 11.83 15.72 16.10
CA ASP A 320 10.98 14.58 16.42
C ASP A 320 10.93 13.60 15.24
N GLY A 321 11.68 12.51 15.33
CA GLY A 321 11.76 11.52 14.26
C GLY A 321 12.77 10.40 14.53
N LEU A 322 13.42 9.90 13.47
CA LEU A 322 14.49 8.90 13.59
C LEU A 322 15.58 9.32 14.57
N ASN A 323 16.00 10.59 14.50
CA ASN A 323 17.06 11.14 15.34
C ASN A 323 16.72 11.23 16.84
N SER A 324 15.46 11.08 17.23
CA SER A 324 15.00 11.11 18.62
C SER A 324 14.18 9.88 19.01
N CYS A 325 14.25 8.81 18.21
CA CYS A 325 13.53 7.57 18.48
C CYS A 325 14.22 6.76 19.59
N SER A 326 13.89 7.07 20.84
CA SER A 326 14.38 6.32 22.02
C SER A 326 13.47 5.15 22.39
N TYR A 327 14.06 3.97 22.59
CA TYR A 327 13.38 2.73 22.97
C TYR A 327 14.35 1.76 23.65
N LYS A 328 13.82 0.81 24.42
CA LYS A 328 14.55 -0.35 24.94
C LYS A 328 14.25 -1.56 24.08
N LEU A 329 15.27 -2.11 23.42
CA LEU A 329 15.17 -3.39 22.73
C LEU A 329 15.12 -4.52 23.77
N LEU A 330 14.10 -5.38 23.70
CA LEU A 330 13.93 -6.53 24.60
C LEU A 330 14.37 -7.84 23.94
N SER A 331 13.95 -8.08 22.69
CA SER A 331 14.38 -9.26 21.92
C SER A 331 14.30 -9.02 20.41
N VAL A 332 15.09 -9.80 19.67
CA VAL A 332 14.99 -9.98 18.20
C VAL A 332 14.99 -11.48 17.92
N GLU A 333 13.86 -12.01 17.47
CA GLU A 333 13.63 -13.44 17.28
C GLU A 333 13.34 -13.74 15.81
N HIS A 334 14.18 -14.58 15.21
CA HIS A 334 14.07 -14.96 13.81
C HIS A 334 13.17 -16.19 13.66
N ASN A 335 11.85 -15.99 13.66
CA ASN A 335 10.88 -17.06 13.45
C ASN A 335 10.87 -17.52 11.98
N PRO A 336 10.31 -18.70 11.66
CA PRO A 336 10.32 -19.21 10.28
C PRO A 336 9.72 -18.23 9.26
N LEU A 337 8.61 -17.57 9.60
CA LEU A 337 7.83 -16.73 8.70
C LEU A 337 8.06 -15.22 8.87
N TYR A 338 8.60 -14.77 10.00
CA TYR A 338 8.84 -13.34 10.24
C TYR A 338 9.89 -13.15 11.34
N ILE A 339 10.49 -11.96 11.39
CA ILE A 339 11.40 -11.54 12.44
C ILE A 339 10.59 -10.73 13.46
N ASN A 340 10.55 -11.19 14.71
CA ASN A 340 9.84 -10.52 15.79
C ASN A 340 10.81 -9.60 16.55
N ILE A 341 10.54 -8.31 16.58
CA ILE A 341 11.30 -7.32 17.33
C ILE A 341 10.43 -6.83 18.47
N THR A 342 10.80 -7.16 19.70
CA THR A 342 10.07 -6.72 20.89
C THR A 342 10.75 -5.52 21.51
N VAL A 343 10.00 -4.42 21.68
CA VAL A 343 10.51 -3.17 22.27
C VAL A 343 9.61 -2.63 23.37
N ASP A 344 10.22 -1.91 24.30
CA ASP A 344 9.55 -1.20 25.38
C ASP A 344 9.85 0.30 25.30
N PHE A 345 8.80 1.12 25.40
CA PHE A 345 8.91 2.58 25.43
C PHE A 345 8.76 3.19 26.82
N SER A 346 8.40 2.39 27.84
CA SER A 346 8.24 2.84 29.22
C SER A 346 9.58 2.95 29.97
N VAL A 347 10.57 2.18 29.54
CA VAL A 347 11.91 2.18 30.13
C VAL A 347 12.83 3.04 29.27
N GLN A 348 13.28 4.18 29.82
CA GLN A 348 14.35 4.95 29.20
C GLN A 348 15.66 4.15 29.26
N PRO A 349 16.47 4.13 28.18
CA PRO A 349 17.81 3.56 28.25
C PRO A 349 18.57 4.22 29.40
N LYS A 350 19.19 3.41 30.27
CA LYS A 350 20.17 3.96 31.21
C LYS A 350 21.29 4.55 30.36
N VAL A 351 21.43 5.87 30.38
CA VAL A 351 22.59 6.54 29.80
C VAL A 351 23.78 6.09 30.66
N SER A 352 24.60 5.20 30.10
CA SER A 352 25.86 4.76 30.70
C SER A 352 26.97 5.75 30.39
#